data_AF-C4GIZ5-F1
#
_entry.id   AF-C4GIZ5-F1
#
_cell.length_a   1.000
_cell.length_b   1.000
_cell.length_c   1.000
_cell.angle_alpha   90.00
_cell.angle_beta   90.00
_cell.angle_gamma   90.00
#
_symmetry.space_group_name_H-M   'P 1'
#
loop_
_entity.id
_entity.type
_entity.pdbx_description
1 polymer ?
#
loop_
_entity_poly.entity_id
_entity_poly.type
_entity_poly.pdbx_seq_one_letter_code
_entity_poly.pdbx_strand_id
1 'polypeptide(L)'
;MPHLLLDLAKSPAPKRKIPFAHAKVGLFATFKAAKRMITPEEPHGIYVLPRKKAARSIAQAAADILQHQPQAQIAIVSPRKKLRPYLHQLQIKYPQARLLHKKKLGKAVRRFLKQARQPENPFGEAPSEQRLIEYTAQTVQQAVAQIIPSAPPAGAESALIATALALLKKNHPKKKQDLLRLLTERSNPELAQEMLAELQSAGKIHIDAAENVRYR
;
A
#
# COMPACT_ATOMS: atom_id res chain seq x y z
N MET A 1 -7.50 -4.66 -14.18
CA MET A 1 -6.90 -4.44 -15.54
C MET A 1 -7.15 -3.00 -15.96
N PRO A 2 -6.25 -2.37 -16.75
CA PRO A 2 -6.49 -1.04 -17.30
C PRO A 2 -7.45 -1.06 -18.49
N HIS A 3 -8.07 0.10 -18.73
CA HIS A 3 -8.97 0.36 -19.86
C HIS A 3 -8.43 1.47 -20.76
N LEU A 4 -8.67 1.36 -22.06
CA LEU A 4 -8.27 2.37 -23.05
C LEU A 4 -9.45 2.75 -23.95
N LEU A 5 -9.86 4.01 -23.92
CA LEU A 5 -10.93 4.54 -24.76
C LEU A 5 -10.33 5.39 -25.90
N LEU A 6 -10.54 4.99 -27.17
CA LEU A 6 -9.97 5.65 -28.36
C LEU A 6 -11.04 6.29 -29.26
N ASP A 7 -11.00 7.61 -29.43
CA ASP A 7 -11.84 8.37 -30.38
C ASP A 7 -11.27 8.31 -31.81
N LEU A 8 -11.41 7.16 -32.45
CA LEU A 8 -10.98 6.93 -33.84
C LEU A 8 -11.68 7.87 -34.84
N ALA A 9 -12.87 8.36 -34.52
CA ALA A 9 -13.62 9.29 -35.37
C ALA A 9 -12.98 10.70 -35.48
N LYS A 10 -12.06 11.07 -34.59
CA LYS A 10 -11.30 12.34 -34.67
C LYS A 10 -9.79 12.21 -34.45
N SER A 11 -9.31 11.08 -33.96
CA SER A 11 -7.89 10.76 -33.80
C SER A 11 -7.63 9.35 -34.37
N PRO A 12 -7.57 9.19 -35.70
CA PRO A 12 -7.28 7.89 -36.31
C PRO A 12 -5.92 7.37 -35.84
N ALA A 13 -5.88 6.10 -35.47
CA ALA A 13 -4.68 5.38 -35.06
C ALA A 13 -4.62 4.03 -35.81
N PRO A 14 -3.46 3.61 -36.33
CA PRO A 14 -3.35 2.32 -37.02
C PRO A 14 -3.47 1.15 -36.02
N LYS A 15 -4.12 0.01 -36.40
CA LYS A 15 -4.27 -1.19 -35.55
C LYS A 15 -2.93 -1.62 -34.93
N ARG A 16 -1.85 -1.67 -35.76
CA ARG A 16 -0.45 -1.92 -35.34
C ARG A 16 0.16 -0.89 -34.36
N LYS A 17 -0.64 0.01 -33.75
CA LYS A 17 -0.26 0.88 -32.63
C LYS A 17 -1.20 0.83 -31.41
N ILE A 18 -2.32 0.09 -31.45
CA ILE A 18 -3.26 -0.02 -30.33
C ILE A 18 -2.79 -1.15 -29.39
N PRO A 19 -2.63 -0.92 -28.07
CA PRO A 19 -2.05 -1.87 -27.13
C PRO A 19 -3.07 -2.91 -26.62
N PHE A 20 -3.66 -3.67 -27.53
CA PHE A 20 -4.71 -4.66 -27.27
C PHE A 20 -4.32 -5.71 -26.21
N ALA A 21 -3.08 -6.22 -26.25
CA ALA A 21 -2.57 -7.18 -25.27
C ALA A 21 -2.40 -6.64 -23.84
N HIS A 22 -2.54 -5.33 -23.62
CA HIS A 22 -2.25 -4.68 -22.33
C HIS A 22 -3.48 -4.07 -21.64
N ALA A 23 -4.55 -3.78 -22.36
CA ALA A 23 -5.72 -3.08 -21.83
C ALA A 23 -7.02 -3.51 -22.53
N LYS A 24 -8.15 -3.49 -21.81
CA LYS A 24 -9.47 -3.61 -22.44
C LYS A 24 -9.74 -2.35 -23.26
N VAL A 25 -9.90 -2.47 -24.57
CA VAL A 25 -10.01 -1.30 -25.46
C VAL A 25 -11.45 -1.04 -25.89
N GLY A 26 -11.93 0.17 -25.62
CA GLY A 26 -13.17 0.73 -26.16
C GLY A 26 -12.88 1.60 -27.39
N LEU A 27 -13.34 1.17 -28.57
CA LEU A 27 -13.08 1.85 -29.85
C LEU A 27 -14.29 2.69 -30.27
N PHE A 28 -14.13 4.01 -30.24
CA PHE A 28 -15.17 4.99 -30.58
C PHE A 28 -15.07 5.41 -32.05
N ALA A 29 -15.84 4.74 -32.90
CA ALA A 29 -15.78 4.87 -34.35
C ALA A 29 -17.08 5.45 -34.93
N THR A 30 -17.03 5.99 -36.15
CA THR A 30 -18.24 6.31 -36.91
C THR A 30 -18.91 5.00 -37.37
N PHE A 31 -20.22 5.00 -37.63
CA PHE A 31 -20.96 3.80 -38.07
C PHE A 31 -20.30 3.07 -39.28
N LYS A 32 -19.84 3.82 -40.29
CA LYS A 32 -19.11 3.25 -41.44
C LYS A 32 -17.77 2.62 -41.06
N ALA A 33 -17.06 3.18 -40.08
CA ALA A 33 -15.78 2.64 -39.62
C ALA A 33 -15.98 1.45 -38.67
N ALA A 34 -16.98 1.49 -37.78
CA ALA A 34 -17.33 0.39 -36.89
C ALA A 34 -17.62 -0.89 -37.68
N LYS A 35 -18.43 -0.83 -38.74
CA LYS A 35 -18.69 -1.98 -39.64
C LYS A 35 -17.41 -2.61 -40.23
N ARG A 36 -16.34 -1.84 -40.44
CA ARG A 36 -15.04 -2.31 -40.96
C ARG A 36 -14.09 -2.81 -39.87
N MET A 37 -14.48 -2.70 -38.60
CA MET A 37 -13.65 -3.04 -37.43
C MET A 37 -14.24 -4.16 -36.59
N ILE A 38 -15.42 -4.68 -36.94
CA ILE A 38 -15.97 -5.92 -36.39
C ILE A 38 -15.07 -7.07 -36.90
N THR A 39 -14.03 -7.40 -36.13
CA THR A 39 -13.17 -8.56 -36.32
C THR A 39 -13.36 -9.49 -35.13
N PRO A 40 -13.77 -10.75 -35.32
CA PRO A 40 -14.27 -11.62 -34.24
C PRO A 40 -13.21 -12.04 -33.20
N GLU A 41 -11.92 -12.04 -33.56
CA GLU A 41 -10.85 -12.57 -32.70
C GLU A 41 -10.31 -11.60 -31.65
N GLU A 42 -10.75 -10.33 -31.64
CA GLU A 42 -10.11 -9.28 -30.86
C GLU A 42 -11.02 -8.78 -29.70
N PRO A 43 -10.56 -8.80 -28.43
CA PRO A 43 -11.39 -8.52 -27.24
C PRO A 43 -11.63 -7.01 -27.01
N HIS A 44 -12.23 -6.34 -27.99
CA HIS A 44 -12.43 -4.88 -27.99
C HIS A 44 -13.92 -4.51 -28.10
N GLY A 45 -14.39 -3.69 -27.16
CA GLY A 45 -15.73 -3.11 -27.22
C GLY A 45 -15.77 -2.04 -28.32
N ILE A 46 -16.54 -2.29 -29.39
CA ILE A 46 -16.72 -1.31 -30.47
C ILE A 46 -17.94 -0.45 -30.14
N TYR A 47 -17.70 0.81 -29.80
CA TYR A 47 -18.74 1.78 -29.49
C TYR A 47 -19.00 2.66 -30.72
N VAL A 48 -20.19 2.54 -31.31
CA VAL A 48 -20.62 3.41 -32.40
C VAL A 48 -20.89 4.81 -31.85
N LEU A 49 -20.10 5.80 -32.25
CA LEU A 49 -20.32 7.18 -31.80
C LEU A 49 -21.58 7.79 -32.42
N PRO A 50 -22.49 8.37 -31.60
CA PRO A 50 -23.58 9.17 -32.13
C PRO A 50 -23.04 10.46 -32.78
N ARG A 51 -23.65 10.88 -33.89
CA ARG A 51 -23.24 12.08 -34.66
C ARG A 51 -23.23 13.35 -33.78
N LYS A 52 -24.21 13.47 -32.89
CA LYS A 52 -24.32 14.51 -31.85
C LYS A 52 -23.95 13.90 -30.49
N LYS A 53 -23.48 14.70 -29.53
CA LYS A 53 -23.13 14.28 -28.14
C LYS A 53 -21.98 13.25 -27.98
N ALA A 54 -21.15 13.00 -29.00
CA ALA A 54 -20.00 12.07 -28.95
C ALA A 54 -19.10 12.16 -27.68
N ALA A 55 -18.79 13.36 -27.18
CA ALA A 55 -18.00 13.52 -25.94
C ALA A 55 -18.72 12.98 -24.69
N ARG A 56 -20.05 13.15 -24.60
CA ARG A 56 -20.87 12.58 -23.51
C ARG A 56 -20.93 11.05 -23.62
N SER A 57 -20.97 10.49 -24.82
CA SER A 57 -20.94 9.03 -25.04
C SER A 57 -19.61 8.39 -24.58
N ILE A 58 -18.47 9.01 -24.88
CA ILE A 58 -17.16 8.54 -24.38
C ILE A 58 -17.09 8.65 -22.85
N ALA A 59 -17.59 9.74 -22.28
CA ALA A 59 -17.65 9.91 -20.82
C ALA A 59 -18.61 8.92 -20.15
N GLN A 60 -19.75 8.60 -20.77
CA GLN A 60 -20.69 7.60 -20.26
C GLN A 60 -20.03 6.23 -20.19
N ALA A 61 -19.39 5.76 -21.26
CA ALA A 61 -18.68 4.48 -21.23
C ALA A 61 -17.55 4.44 -20.17
N ALA A 62 -16.89 5.57 -19.89
CA ALA A 62 -15.95 5.65 -18.77
C ALA A 62 -16.68 5.55 -17.42
N ALA A 63 -17.84 6.21 -17.26
CA ALA A 63 -18.68 6.11 -16.07
C ALA A 63 -19.19 4.67 -15.83
N ASP A 64 -19.61 3.97 -16.87
CA ASP A 64 -20.11 2.60 -16.81
C ASP A 64 -18.98 1.65 -16.33
N ILE A 65 -17.75 1.82 -16.84
CA ILE A 65 -16.57 1.09 -16.35
C ILE A 65 -16.31 1.40 -14.86
N LEU A 66 -16.38 2.67 -14.45
CA LEU A 66 -16.13 3.09 -13.06
C LEU A 66 -17.24 2.63 -12.09
N GLN A 67 -18.48 2.48 -12.57
CA GLN A 67 -19.58 1.94 -11.78
C GLN A 67 -19.34 0.48 -11.40
N HIS A 68 -18.74 -0.32 -12.30
CA HIS A 68 -18.34 -1.70 -12.00
C HIS A 68 -16.97 -1.81 -11.31
N GLN A 69 -16.07 -0.85 -11.55
CA GLN A 69 -14.69 -0.86 -11.04
C GLN A 69 -14.25 0.56 -10.61
N PRO A 70 -14.59 1.00 -9.38
CA PRO A 70 -14.32 2.38 -8.92
C PRO A 70 -12.84 2.79 -8.94
N GLN A 71 -11.95 1.82 -8.72
CA GLN A 71 -10.49 1.98 -8.75
C GLN A 71 -9.87 1.75 -10.15
N ALA A 72 -10.66 1.70 -11.23
CA ALA A 72 -10.14 1.39 -12.56
C ALA A 72 -9.21 2.49 -13.08
N GLN A 73 -8.12 2.05 -13.72
CA GLN A 73 -7.21 2.92 -14.45
C GLN A 73 -7.67 3.04 -15.91
N ILE A 74 -8.07 4.24 -16.33
CA ILE A 74 -8.68 4.49 -17.65
C ILE A 74 -7.90 5.56 -18.40
N ALA A 75 -7.32 5.18 -19.55
CA ALA A 75 -6.73 6.12 -20.49
C ALA A 75 -7.75 6.51 -21.56
N ILE A 76 -7.90 7.80 -21.83
CA ILE A 76 -8.89 8.32 -22.78
C ILE A 76 -8.19 9.21 -23.80
N VAL A 77 -8.19 8.76 -25.05
CA VAL A 77 -7.57 9.45 -26.18
C VAL A 77 -8.65 10.08 -27.04
N SER A 78 -8.86 11.38 -26.88
CA SER A 78 -9.77 12.17 -27.73
C SER A 78 -9.31 13.63 -27.81
N PRO A 79 -9.31 14.25 -29.01
CA PRO A 79 -9.02 15.67 -29.18
C PRO A 79 -10.22 16.57 -28.80
N ARG A 80 -11.39 16.01 -28.42
CA ARG A 80 -12.61 16.79 -28.15
C ARG A 80 -12.49 17.61 -26.87
N LYS A 81 -12.42 18.94 -26.99
CA LYS A 81 -12.36 19.88 -25.85
C LYS A 81 -13.47 19.65 -24.82
N LYS A 82 -14.71 19.39 -25.28
CA LYS A 82 -15.91 19.15 -24.44
C LYS A 82 -15.85 17.89 -23.56
N LEU A 83 -14.81 17.04 -23.68
CA LEU A 83 -14.64 15.86 -22.83
C LEU A 83 -14.17 16.22 -21.41
N ARG A 84 -13.29 17.24 -21.28
CA ARG A 84 -12.67 17.64 -20.01
C ARG A 84 -13.63 17.85 -18.84
N PRO A 85 -14.73 18.63 -18.95
CA PRO A 85 -15.63 18.85 -17.82
C PRO A 85 -16.30 17.54 -17.34
N TYR A 86 -16.66 16.65 -18.26
CA TYR A 86 -17.23 15.35 -17.88
C TYR A 86 -16.22 14.46 -17.16
N LEU A 87 -14.94 14.46 -17.58
CA LEU A 87 -13.90 13.71 -16.86
C LEU A 87 -13.60 14.30 -15.48
N HIS A 88 -13.67 15.62 -15.33
CA HIS A 88 -13.53 16.28 -14.03
C HIS A 88 -14.66 15.88 -13.07
N GLN A 89 -15.91 15.86 -13.55
CA GLN A 89 -17.06 15.37 -12.79
C GLN A 89 -16.91 13.88 -12.40
N LEU A 90 -16.38 13.04 -13.30
CA LEU A 90 -16.09 11.64 -12.99
C LEU A 90 -14.97 11.47 -11.97
N GLN A 91 -13.91 12.29 -12.02
CA GLN A 91 -12.83 12.25 -11.03
C GLN A 91 -13.33 12.65 -9.63
N ILE A 92 -14.24 13.63 -9.53
CA ILE A 92 -14.90 14.00 -8.26
C ILE A 92 -15.76 12.84 -7.75
N LYS A 93 -16.55 12.20 -8.62
CA LYS A 93 -17.44 11.09 -8.24
C LYS A 93 -16.67 9.80 -7.87
N TYR A 94 -15.52 9.57 -8.49
CA TYR A 94 -14.69 8.39 -8.30
C TYR A 94 -13.24 8.81 -7.98
N PRO A 95 -12.94 9.29 -6.77
CA PRO A 95 -11.61 9.82 -6.42
C PRO A 95 -10.50 8.76 -6.50
N GLN A 96 -10.83 7.49 -6.31
CA GLN A 96 -9.91 6.34 -6.42
C GLN A 96 -9.55 5.98 -7.88
N ALA A 97 -10.26 6.54 -8.87
CA ALA A 97 -10.02 6.24 -10.28
C ALA A 97 -8.77 6.97 -10.80
N ARG A 98 -7.91 6.27 -11.55
CA ARG A 98 -6.79 6.90 -12.26
C ARG A 98 -7.21 7.22 -13.69
N LEU A 99 -7.57 8.48 -13.97
CA LEU A 99 -7.99 8.94 -15.30
C LEU A 99 -6.88 9.69 -16.04
N LEU A 100 -6.56 9.29 -17.28
CA LEU A 100 -5.59 9.98 -18.13
C LEU A 100 -6.22 10.48 -19.45
N HIS A 101 -6.43 11.79 -19.59
CA HIS A 101 -6.86 12.40 -20.85
C HIS A 101 -5.69 12.87 -21.72
N LYS A 102 -5.64 12.44 -22.99
CA LYS A 102 -4.71 12.97 -24.01
C LYS A 102 -5.39 13.13 -25.38
N LYS A 103 -4.82 13.96 -26.25
CA LYS A 103 -5.37 14.24 -27.60
C LYS A 103 -5.04 13.16 -28.64
N LYS A 104 -3.87 12.50 -28.51
CA LYS A 104 -3.31 11.51 -29.44
C LYS A 104 -2.73 10.33 -28.65
N LEU A 105 -2.72 9.14 -29.26
CA LEU A 105 -2.11 7.93 -28.70
C LEU A 105 -0.58 8.03 -28.82
N GLY A 106 0.14 8.08 -27.71
CA GLY A 106 1.59 8.29 -27.66
C GLY A 106 2.28 7.58 -26.49
N LYS A 107 3.58 7.84 -26.31
CA LYS A 107 4.43 7.17 -25.29
C LYS A 107 3.83 7.24 -23.87
N ALA A 108 3.31 8.40 -23.46
CA ALA A 108 2.72 8.59 -22.13
C ALA A 108 1.50 7.66 -21.86
N VAL A 109 0.59 7.52 -22.84
CA VAL A 109 -0.57 6.62 -22.73
C VAL A 109 -0.12 5.17 -22.61
N ARG A 110 0.90 4.76 -23.37
CA ARG A 110 1.46 3.40 -23.30
C ARG A 110 2.15 3.12 -21.97
N ARG A 111 2.91 4.08 -21.41
CA ARG A 111 3.55 3.96 -20.09
C ARG A 111 2.49 3.81 -19.00
N PHE A 112 1.46 4.64 -19.01
CA PHE A 112 0.32 4.58 -18.08
C PHE A 112 -0.38 3.21 -18.10
N LEU A 113 -0.67 2.65 -19.28
CA LEU A 113 -1.29 1.33 -19.38
C LEU A 113 -0.36 0.17 -18.91
N LYS A 114 0.97 0.33 -19.00
CA LYS A 114 1.94 -0.63 -18.43
C LYS A 114 2.02 -0.53 -16.91
N GLN A 115 2.01 0.68 -16.36
CA GLN A 115 2.00 0.93 -14.91
C GLN A 115 0.78 0.34 -14.20
N ALA A 116 -0.31 0.04 -14.92
CA ALA A 116 -1.47 -0.66 -14.36
C ALA A 116 -1.28 -2.17 -14.14
N ARG A 117 -0.20 -2.76 -14.66
CA ARG A 117 0.13 -4.19 -14.51
C ARG A 117 1.28 -4.46 -13.57
N GLN A 118 2.21 -3.52 -13.44
CA GLN A 118 3.15 -3.55 -12.34
C GLN A 118 2.39 -2.98 -11.14
N PRO A 119 2.26 -3.71 -10.00
CA PRO A 119 1.99 -3.00 -8.74
C PRO A 119 3.05 -1.90 -8.60
N GLU A 120 2.70 -0.78 -7.98
CA GLU A 120 3.67 0.31 -7.87
C GLU A 120 4.83 -0.14 -6.97
N ASN A 121 5.92 -0.59 -7.60
CA ASN A 121 7.24 -0.41 -7.02
C ASN A 121 7.38 1.12 -6.88
N PRO A 122 7.52 1.67 -5.66
CA PRO A 122 7.64 3.12 -5.47
C PRO A 122 8.93 3.71 -6.08
N PHE A 123 9.78 2.87 -6.68
CA PHE A 123 10.99 3.21 -7.42
C PHE A 123 10.76 3.11 -8.92
N GLY A 124 10.29 4.22 -9.49
CA GLY A 124 10.40 4.47 -10.93
C GLY A 124 11.84 4.89 -11.27
N GLU A 125 12.41 4.22 -12.27
CA GLU A 125 13.85 4.24 -12.62
C GLU A 125 14.68 3.38 -11.66
N ALA A 126 15.56 2.54 -12.23
CA ALA A 126 16.38 1.61 -11.47
C ALA A 126 17.26 2.41 -10.51
N PRO A 127 17.09 2.27 -9.18
CA PRO A 127 17.98 2.95 -8.25
C PRO A 127 19.37 2.37 -8.46
N SER A 128 20.41 3.21 -8.42
CA SER A 128 21.74 2.73 -8.07
C SER A 128 21.61 1.91 -6.79
N GLU A 129 22.37 0.82 -6.65
CA GLU A 129 22.27 -0.08 -5.48
C GLU A 129 22.37 0.71 -4.17
N GLN A 130 23.18 1.77 -4.16
CA GLN A 130 23.27 2.78 -3.10
C GLN A 130 21.92 3.38 -2.69
N ARG A 131 21.05 3.79 -3.62
CA ARG A 131 19.70 4.32 -3.31
C ARG A 131 18.73 3.23 -2.83
N LEU A 132 18.90 1.99 -3.29
CA LEU A 132 18.17 0.85 -2.72
C LEU A 132 18.64 0.57 -1.29
N ILE A 133 19.94 0.63 -1.02
CA ILE A 133 20.52 0.51 0.32
C ILE A 133 20.05 1.66 1.23
N GLU A 134 20.08 2.91 0.77
CA GLU A 134 19.57 4.08 1.52
C GLU A 134 18.08 3.96 1.82
N TYR A 135 17.24 3.59 0.84
CA TYR A 135 15.81 3.46 1.08
C TYR A 135 15.46 2.22 1.91
N THR A 136 16.15 1.10 1.72
CA THR A 136 15.98 -0.06 2.61
C THR A 136 16.50 0.24 4.00
N ALA A 137 17.59 0.98 4.17
CA ALA A 137 18.06 1.45 5.49
C ALA A 137 17.04 2.38 6.14
N GLN A 138 16.44 3.33 5.40
CA GLN A 138 15.37 4.19 5.92
C GLN A 138 14.07 3.42 6.22
N THR A 139 13.69 2.46 5.37
CA THR A 139 12.49 1.64 5.57
C THR A 139 12.70 0.64 6.70
N VAL A 140 13.90 0.07 6.84
CA VAL A 140 14.30 -0.73 7.99
C VAL A 140 14.38 0.16 9.22
N GLN A 141 14.89 1.39 9.18
CA GLN A 141 14.86 2.32 10.32
C GLN A 141 13.44 2.76 10.69
N GLN A 142 12.51 2.92 9.75
CA GLN A 142 11.10 3.21 10.04
C GLN A 142 10.33 1.98 10.53
N ALA A 143 10.58 0.81 9.96
CA ALA A 143 10.04 -0.45 10.45
C ALA A 143 10.61 -0.74 11.85
N VAL A 144 11.92 -0.55 12.05
CA VAL A 144 12.59 -0.60 13.35
C VAL A 144 12.12 0.54 14.25
N ALA A 145 11.64 1.69 13.79
CA ALA A 145 10.98 2.68 14.67
C ALA A 145 9.52 2.30 15.04
N GLN A 146 8.92 1.34 14.34
CA GLN A 146 7.61 0.74 14.66
C GLN A 146 7.72 -0.64 15.34
N ILE A 147 8.89 -1.29 15.26
CA ILE A 147 9.21 -2.61 15.84
C ILE A 147 10.10 -2.46 17.09
N ILE A 148 10.94 -1.42 17.17
CA ILE A 148 11.29 -0.81 18.47
C ILE A 148 9.96 -0.33 19.02
N PRO A 149 9.52 -0.87 20.17
CA PRO A 149 8.41 -0.29 20.90
C PRO A 149 8.82 1.15 21.24
N SER A 150 8.05 2.13 20.77
CA SER A 150 8.17 3.49 21.29
C SER A 150 7.81 3.46 22.77
N ALA A 151 8.86 3.38 23.59
CA ALA A 151 8.89 2.89 24.97
C ALA A 151 8.45 1.41 25.11
N PRO A 152 9.04 0.64 26.07
CA PRO A 152 8.30 -0.47 26.63
C PRO A 152 6.97 0.09 27.17
N PRO A 153 5.84 -0.62 27.04
CA PRO A 153 4.63 -0.18 27.69
C PRO A 153 4.93 -0.12 29.19
N ALA A 154 4.85 1.07 29.79
CA ALA A 154 5.13 1.34 31.21
C ALA A 154 4.15 0.63 32.20
N GLY A 155 3.45 -0.40 31.72
CA GLY A 155 2.63 -1.34 32.44
C GLY A 155 3.05 -2.81 32.30
N ALA A 156 3.92 -3.21 31.35
CA ALA A 156 4.32 -4.63 31.21
C ALA A 156 5.48 -4.99 32.14
N GLU A 157 6.58 -4.23 32.10
CA GLU A 157 7.66 -4.30 33.11
C GLU A 157 7.06 -4.06 34.51
N SER A 158 6.26 -3.01 34.66
CA SER A 158 5.54 -2.71 35.92
C SER A 158 4.62 -3.87 36.38
N ALA A 159 3.96 -4.61 35.48
CA ALA A 159 3.15 -5.78 35.84
C ALA A 159 4.01 -7.01 36.19
N LEU A 160 5.13 -7.22 35.50
CA LEU A 160 6.10 -8.27 35.83
C LEU A 160 6.76 -8.00 37.19
N ILE A 161 7.17 -6.75 37.46
CA ILE A 161 7.68 -6.28 38.74
C ILE A 161 6.61 -6.40 39.84
N ALA A 162 5.36 -6.00 39.58
CA ALA A 162 4.27 -6.16 40.55
C ALA A 162 3.98 -7.64 40.87
N THR A 163 4.04 -8.50 39.85
CA THR A 163 3.88 -9.95 40.00
C THR A 163 5.05 -10.57 40.77
N ALA A 164 6.29 -10.14 40.49
CA ALA A 164 7.48 -10.55 41.25
C ALA A 164 7.41 -10.08 42.71
N LEU A 165 7.01 -8.82 42.97
CA LEU A 165 6.81 -8.29 44.32
C LEU A 165 5.71 -9.05 45.08
N ALA A 166 4.63 -9.46 44.41
CA ALA A 166 3.60 -10.32 45.02
C ALA A 166 4.15 -11.70 45.40
N LEU A 167 5.01 -12.29 44.55
CA LEU A 167 5.68 -13.57 44.84
C LEU A 167 6.73 -13.46 45.96
N LEU A 168 7.47 -12.34 46.03
CA LEU A 168 8.42 -12.06 47.11
C LEU A 168 7.70 -11.84 48.45
N LYS A 169 6.54 -11.17 48.47
CA LYS A 169 5.66 -11.08 49.64
C LYS A 169 5.06 -12.44 50.06
N LYS A 170 4.91 -13.38 49.13
CA LYS A 170 4.34 -14.71 49.42
C LYS A 170 5.37 -15.72 49.93
N ASN A 171 6.60 -15.67 49.43
CA ASN A 171 7.63 -16.69 49.71
C ASN A 171 8.83 -16.16 50.53
N HIS A 172 9.06 -14.84 50.59
CA HIS A 172 10.15 -14.17 51.32
C HIS A 172 11.50 -14.93 51.31
N PRO A 173 12.08 -15.25 50.13
CA PRO A 173 13.35 -15.96 50.05
C PRO A 173 14.47 -15.16 50.74
N LYS A 174 15.21 -15.80 51.64
CA LYS A 174 16.27 -15.15 52.44
C LYS A 174 17.63 -15.09 51.73
N LYS A 175 17.83 -15.87 50.68
CA LYS A 175 19.07 -15.96 49.89
C LYS A 175 18.85 -15.51 48.45
N LYS A 176 19.86 -14.88 47.85
CA LYS A 176 19.90 -14.44 46.45
C LYS A 176 19.63 -15.59 45.46
N GLN A 177 20.17 -16.78 45.73
CA GLN A 177 20.02 -17.94 44.86
C GLN A 177 18.56 -18.45 44.79
N ASP A 178 17.86 -18.48 45.92
CA ASP A 178 16.43 -18.85 45.97
C ASP A 178 15.56 -17.79 45.26
N LEU A 179 15.92 -16.51 45.39
CA LEU A 179 15.26 -15.41 44.68
C LEU A 179 15.46 -15.51 43.16
N LEU A 180 16.71 -15.74 42.71
CA LEU A 180 17.03 -15.94 41.28
C LEU A 180 16.32 -17.19 40.72
N ARG A 181 16.25 -18.27 41.49
CA ARG A 181 15.53 -19.49 41.10
C ARG A 181 14.04 -19.21 40.89
N LEU A 182 13.37 -18.54 41.84
CA LEU A 182 11.95 -18.20 41.74
C LEU A 182 11.65 -17.24 40.57
N LEU A 183 12.59 -16.36 40.20
CA LEU A 183 12.46 -15.52 39.01
C LEU A 183 12.69 -16.33 37.71
N THR A 184 13.67 -17.24 37.70
CA THR A 184 13.99 -18.10 36.53
C THR A 184 12.92 -19.18 36.28
N GLU A 185 12.18 -19.59 37.30
CA GLU A 185 11.03 -20.51 37.16
C GLU A 185 9.83 -19.89 36.40
N ARG A 186 9.82 -18.57 36.17
CA ARG A 186 8.81 -17.86 35.36
C ARG A 186 9.36 -17.05 34.17
N SER A 187 10.64 -16.69 34.19
CA SER A 187 11.29 -15.81 33.22
C SER A 187 12.59 -16.43 32.71
N ASN A 188 13.07 -16.00 31.54
CA ASN A 188 14.40 -16.38 31.07
C ASN A 188 15.49 -16.00 32.10
N PRO A 189 16.61 -16.74 32.20
CA PRO A 189 17.65 -16.47 33.20
C PRO A 189 18.28 -15.07 33.08
N GLU A 190 18.31 -14.50 31.86
CA GLU A 190 18.77 -13.13 31.61
C GLU A 190 17.79 -12.10 32.19
N LEU A 191 16.50 -12.21 31.85
CA LEU A 191 15.42 -11.39 32.42
C LEU A 191 15.35 -11.51 33.95
N ALA A 192 15.64 -12.68 34.52
CA ALA A 192 15.67 -12.88 35.97
C ALA A 192 16.80 -12.11 36.66
N GLN A 193 17.93 -11.89 35.98
CA GLN A 193 19.03 -11.04 36.48
C GLN A 193 18.70 -9.55 36.35
N GLU A 194 18.09 -9.14 35.23
CA GLU A 194 17.63 -7.77 35.02
C GLU A 194 16.57 -7.38 36.07
N MET A 195 15.56 -8.22 36.28
CA MET A 195 14.53 -8.01 37.32
C MET A 195 15.13 -7.93 38.74
N LEU A 196 16.21 -8.65 39.03
CA LEU A 196 16.90 -8.55 40.33
C LEU A 196 17.61 -7.19 40.46
N ALA A 197 18.29 -6.73 39.41
CA ALA A 197 18.92 -5.41 39.38
C ALA A 197 17.89 -4.28 39.50
N GLU A 198 16.72 -4.42 38.86
CA GLU A 198 15.60 -3.48 38.98
C GLU A 198 14.98 -3.47 40.40
N LEU A 199 14.79 -4.63 41.03
CA LEU A 199 14.29 -4.69 42.41
C LEU A 199 15.26 -4.05 43.42
N GLN A 200 16.56 -4.12 43.12
CA GLN A 200 17.62 -3.46 43.90
C GLN A 200 17.68 -1.95 43.62
N SER A 201 17.57 -1.50 42.36
CA SER A 201 17.57 -0.07 41.99
C SER A 201 16.30 0.64 42.45
N ALA A 202 15.14 -0.03 42.43
CA ALA A 202 13.89 0.42 43.03
C ALA A 202 13.87 0.39 44.57
N GLY A 203 14.97 -0.05 45.20
CA GLY A 203 15.15 -0.05 46.66
C GLY A 203 14.21 -0.99 47.43
N LYS A 204 13.60 -1.97 46.76
CA LYS A 204 12.66 -2.93 47.37
C LYS A 204 13.37 -4.10 48.06
N ILE A 205 14.54 -4.47 47.55
CA ILE A 205 15.44 -5.43 48.16
C ILE A 205 16.84 -4.83 48.29
N HIS A 206 17.56 -5.27 49.33
CA HIS A 206 18.98 -5.03 49.51
C HIS A 206 19.67 -6.37 49.69
N ILE A 207 20.74 -6.61 48.94
CA ILE A 207 21.51 -7.86 49.02
C ILE A 207 22.80 -7.55 49.76
N ASP A 208 22.99 -8.25 50.88
CA ASP A 208 24.16 -8.14 51.73
C ASP A 208 25.40 -8.80 51.07
N ALA A 209 26.61 -8.49 51.55
CA ALA A 209 27.85 -9.09 51.03
C ALA A 209 27.89 -10.62 51.18
N ALA A 210 27.10 -11.17 52.11
CA ALA A 210 26.89 -12.61 52.31
C ALA A 210 25.73 -13.20 51.46
N GLU A 211 25.34 -12.56 50.37
CA GLU A 211 24.23 -12.94 49.45
C GLU A 211 22.83 -13.07 50.10
N ASN A 212 22.65 -12.52 51.30
CA ASN A 212 21.37 -12.51 52.02
C ASN A 212 20.47 -11.38 51.52
N VAL A 213 19.20 -11.68 51.25
CA VAL A 213 18.20 -10.71 50.77
C VAL A 213 17.46 -10.10 51.96
N ARG A 214 17.55 -8.78 52.10
CA ARG A 214 16.76 -7.98 53.05
C ARG A 214 15.70 -7.20 52.29
N TYR A 215 14.44 -7.29 52.71
CA TYR A 215 13.32 -6.55 52.12
C TYR A 215 13.14 -5.20 52.83
N ARG A 216 12.73 -4.17 52.08
CA ARG A 216 12.35 -2.84 52.59
C ARG A 216 10.87 -2.55 52.36
#